data_AF-A0A814C910-F1
#
_entry.id   AF-A0A814C910-F1
#
_cell.length_a   1.000
_cell.length_b   1.000
_cell.length_c   1.000
_cell.angle_alpha   90.00
_cell.angle_beta   90.00
_cell.angle_gamma   90.00
#
_symmetry.space_group_name_H-M   'P 1'
#
loop_
_entity.id
_entity.type
_entity.pdbx_description
1 polymer ?
#
loop_
_entity_poly.entity_id
_entity_poly.type
_entity_poly.pdbx_seq_one_letter_code
_entity_poly.pdbx_strand_id
1 'polypeptide(L)'
;MNTRFQPKTVSGGRLTPSNLSSTTVTNSTLSPSSPSTSVSSSIETDQVYLDRIKAREVISEAFLQVARIKPEDPIDFLYNYFESQCQTKPYEKALTRLHLADPKHPSFDSLLVELYSNFNTLNDDILLLKGDLYNKLLENLCNNHIWSGCKDHRTTLLSLVSLRPNDAVSFNVFKYGIQAILLAKG
;
A
#
# COMPACT_ATOMS: atom_id res chain seq x y z
N MET A 1 39.23 21.47 -31.83
CA MET A 1 40.09 20.33 -31.46
C MET A 1 39.19 19.10 -31.28
N ASN A 2 39.37 18.12 -32.16
CA ASN A 2 38.61 16.86 -32.27
C ASN A 2 39.37 15.73 -31.56
N THR A 3 38.70 14.92 -30.75
CA THR A 3 39.04 13.52 -30.43
C THR A 3 37.80 12.88 -29.74
N ARG A 4 36.87 12.21 -30.42
CA ARG A 4 36.88 10.82 -30.96
C ARG A 4 37.56 9.79 -30.06
N PHE A 5 36.77 9.02 -29.33
CA PHE A 5 37.13 7.69 -28.82
C PHE A 5 36.08 6.67 -29.30
N GLN A 6 36.57 5.64 -29.99
CA GLN A 6 35.85 4.45 -30.46
C GLN A 6 36.12 3.27 -29.49
N PRO A 7 35.27 2.23 -29.45
CA PRO A 7 35.32 1.14 -28.49
C PRO A 7 36.26 0.00 -28.96
N LYS A 8 36.86 -0.71 -28.00
CA LYS A 8 37.66 -1.92 -28.23
C LYS A 8 36.81 -3.18 -28.03
N THR A 9 36.74 -3.99 -29.07
CA THR A 9 36.34 -5.41 -29.08
C THR A 9 37.53 -6.33 -28.82
N VAL A 10 37.35 -7.36 -27.98
CA VAL A 10 38.16 -8.60 -27.87
C VAL A 10 37.15 -9.69 -27.46
N SER A 11 36.68 -10.61 -28.33
CA SER A 11 37.31 -11.79 -28.96
C SER A 11 37.80 -12.87 -27.99
N GLY A 12 37.19 -14.06 -28.08
CA GLY A 12 37.86 -15.34 -27.80
C GLY A 12 37.27 -16.17 -26.66
N GLY A 13 36.66 -17.31 -26.99
CA GLY A 13 36.26 -18.32 -26.02
C GLY A 13 35.36 -19.42 -26.57
N ARG A 14 35.89 -20.25 -27.47
CA ARG A 14 35.26 -21.45 -28.04
C ARG A 14 35.66 -22.66 -27.19
N LEU A 15 34.70 -23.47 -26.74
CA LEU A 15 34.91 -24.87 -26.35
C LEU A 15 33.77 -25.74 -26.92
N THR A 16 34.15 -26.99 -27.18
CA THR A 16 33.70 -27.93 -28.21
C THR A 16 32.59 -28.91 -27.78
N PRO A 17 32.03 -29.69 -28.74
CA PRO A 17 30.88 -30.61 -28.56
C PRO A 17 31.33 -32.08 -28.34
N SER A 18 30.39 -33.00 -28.02
CA SER A 18 30.37 -34.47 -28.29
C SER A 18 29.26 -35.16 -27.45
N ASN A 19 28.17 -35.69 -28.02
CA ASN A 19 27.94 -37.03 -28.63
C ASN A 19 27.28 -38.04 -27.65
N LEU A 20 26.05 -38.51 -27.95
CA LEU A 20 25.65 -39.87 -28.42
C LEU A 20 25.84 -40.98 -27.35
N SER A 21 24.96 -41.94 -27.04
CA SER A 21 23.66 -42.44 -27.54
C SER A 21 23.19 -43.57 -26.61
N SER A 22 21.87 -43.84 -26.57
CA SER A 22 21.16 -45.14 -26.37
C SER A 22 21.42 -45.94 -25.06
N THR A 23 20.45 -46.60 -24.42
CA THR A 23 19.62 -47.69 -24.96
C THR A 23 18.55 -48.16 -23.93
N THR A 24 17.44 -48.68 -24.46
CA THR A 24 16.57 -49.78 -23.97
C THR A 24 15.48 -49.56 -22.92
N VAL A 25 14.27 -49.90 -23.38
CA VAL A 25 12.96 -50.08 -22.73
C VAL A 25 12.87 -51.43 -22.02
N THR A 26 12.21 -51.52 -20.85
CA THR A 26 11.21 -52.58 -20.54
C THR A 26 10.38 -52.26 -19.29
N ASN A 27 9.06 -52.21 -19.52
CA ASN A 27 7.90 -52.64 -18.71
C ASN A 27 7.92 -52.56 -17.18
N SER A 28 6.89 -51.92 -16.62
CA SER A 28 5.91 -52.59 -15.73
C SER A 28 4.67 -51.71 -15.51
N THR A 29 3.55 -52.17 -16.06
CA THR A 29 2.20 -51.70 -15.80
C THR A 29 1.78 -52.16 -14.40
N LEU A 30 1.60 -51.23 -13.47
CA LEU A 30 0.96 -51.48 -12.18
C LEU A 30 -0.13 -50.42 -11.97
N SER A 31 -1.28 -50.91 -11.54
CA SER A 31 -2.58 -50.25 -11.39
C SER A 31 -2.53 -48.90 -10.68
N PRO A 32 -3.45 -47.96 -11.00
CA PRO A 32 -3.62 -46.75 -10.20
C PRO A 32 -4.25 -47.13 -8.86
N SER A 33 -3.44 -47.17 -7.81
CA SER A 33 -3.91 -47.02 -6.45
C SER A 33 -4.54 -45.64 -6.30
N SER A 34 -5.74 -45.62 -5.71
CA SER A 34 -6.50 -44.44 -5.33
C SER A 34 -5.59 -43.34 -4.75
N PRO A 35 -5.78 -42.06 -5.10
CA PRO A 35 -5.07 -41.00 -4.41
C PRO A 35 -5.57 -40.98 -2.96
N SER A 36 -4.79 -41.57 -2.07
CA SER A 36 -4.84 -41.26 -0.66
C SER A 36 -4.54 -39.78 -0.55
N THR A 37 -5.59 -38.98 -0.33
CA THR A 37 -5.51 -37.59 0.09
C THR A 37 -4.82 -37.54 1.44
N SER A 38 -3.50 -37.69 1.46
CA SER A 38 -2.68 -37.23 2.56
C SER A 38 -2.79 -35.72 2.53
N VAL A 39 -3.63 -35.18 3.40
CA VAL A 39 -3.58 -33.78 3.82
C VAL A 39 -2.21 -33.60 4.46
N SER A 40 -1.20 -33.31 3.65
CA SER A 40 0.05 -32.77 4.14
C SER A 40 -0.28 -31.34 4.56
N SER A 41 -0.58 -31.14 5.84
CA SER A 41 -0.40 -29.85 6.49
C SER A 41 1.10 -29.55 6.46
N SER A 42 1.60 -29.14 5.29
CA SER A 42 2.97 -28.68 5.14
C SER A 42 3.08 -27.44 6.00
N ILE A 43 3.76 -27.57 7.14
CA ILE A 43 4.13 -26.46 8.01
C ILE A 43 4.92 -25.50 7.13
N GLU A 44 4.32 -24.37 6.83
CA GLU A 44 4.96 -23.28 6.10
C GLU A 44 6.19 -22.83 6.91
N THR A 45 7.34 -22.71 6.26
CA THR A 45 8.54 -22.22 6.93
C THR A 45 8.42 -20.71 7.15
N ASP A 46 9.03 -20.19 8.22
CA ASP A 46 8.99 -18.77 8.57
C ASP A 46 9.39 -17.86 7.39
N GLN A 47 10.36 -18.28 6.58
CA GLN A 47 10.78 -17.54 5.40
C GLN A 47 9.67 -17.45 4.34
N VAL A 48 8.98 -18.56 4.06
CA VAL A 48 7.86 -18.59 3.10
C VAL A 48 6.70 -17.75 3.60
N TYR A 49 6.42 -17.81 4.91
CA TYR A 49 5.43 -16.94 5.54
C TYR A 49 5.78 -15.46 5.37
N LEU A 50 7.00 -15.06 5.71
CA LEU A 50 7.48 -13.68 5.64
C LEU A 50 7.48 -13.13 4.21
N ASP A 51 7.85 -13.96 3.23
CA ASP A 51 7.81 -13.60 1.82
C ASP A 51 6.36 -13.47 1.30
N ARG A 52 5.46 -14.38 1.72
CA ARG A 52 4.03 -14.31 1.36
C ARG A 52 3.37 -13.03 1.88
N ILE A 53 3.66 -12.65 3.12
CA ILE A 53 3.13 -11.40 3.69
C ILE A 53 3.93 -10.16 3.26
N LYS A 54 4.96 -10.34 2.42
CA LYS A 54 5.83 -9.26 1.94
C LYS A 54 6.40 -8.41 3.08
N ALA A 55 6.78 -9.06 4.19
CA ALA A 55 7.20 -8.39 5.42
C ALA A 55 8.31 -7.36 5.17
N ARG A 56 9.24 -7.69 4.26
CA ARG A 56 10.33 -6.80 3.86
C ARG A 56 9.85 -5.50 3.22
N GLU A 57 8.84 -5.56 2.36
CA GLU A 57 8.26 -4.38 1.70
C GLU A 57 7.57 -3.49 2.74
N VAL A 58 6.79 -4.09 3.64
CA VAL A 58 6.07 -3.38 4.70
C VAL A 58 7.04 -2.70 5.68
N ILE A 59 8.08 -3.41 6.13
CA ILE A 59 9.10 -2.88 7.04
C ILE A 59 9.92 -1.78 6.36
N SER A 60 10.33 -1.99 5.10
CA SER A 60 11.07 -0.99 4.33
C SER A 60 10.24 0.29 4.17
N GLU A 61 8.96 0.18 3.88
CA GLU A 61 8.09 1.34 3.76
C GLU A 61 7.91 2.04 5.13
N ALA A 62 7.76 1.29 6.23
CA ALA A 62 7.68 1.86 7.57
C ALA A 62 8.90 2.74 7.90
N PHE A 63 10.11 2.24 7.63
CA PHE A 63 11.33 3.01 7.84
C PHE A 63 11.48 4.18 6.87
N LEU A 64 11.01 4.05 5.62
CA LEU A 64 10.95 5.18 4.69
C LEU A 64 10.00 6.27 5.20
N GLN A 65 8.86 5.90 5.80
CA GLN A 65 7.93 6.86 6.39
C GLN A 65 8.54 7.56 7.61
N VAL A 66 9.26 6.84 8.48
CA VAL A 66 10.02 7.46 9.59
C VAL A 66 11.06 8.44 9.06
N ALA A 67 11.84 8.05 8.05
CA ALA A 67 12.86 8.91 7.44
C ALA A 67 12.27 10.15 6.76
N ARG A 68 11.07 10.02 6.17
CA ARG A 68 10.35 11.12 5.52
C ARG A 68 9.75 12.06 6.55
N ILE A 69 8.95 11.55 7.48
CA ILE A 69 8.11 12.34 8.39
C ILE A 69 8.92 12.88 9.58
N LYS A 70 9.99 12.18 9.97
CA LYS A 70 10.81 12.50 11.16
C LYS A 70 9.94 12.73 12.40
N PRO A 71 9.12 11.74 12.79
CA PRO A 71 8.27 11.85 13.97
C PRO A 71 9.11 12.08 15.23
N GLU A 72 8.56 12.84 16.18
CA GLU A 72 9.18 13.12 17.47
C GLU A 72 9.40 11.83 18.29
N ASP A 73 8.43 10.91 18.23
CA ASP A 73 8.56 9.55 18.74
C ASP A 73 8.49 8.52 17.59
N PRO A 74 9.63 8.00 17.12
CA PRO A 74 9.65 7.03 16.03
C PRO A 74 9.15 5.64 16.43
N ILE A 75 9.18 5.28 17.71
CA ILE A 75 8.73 3.97 18.18
C ILE A 75 7.21 3.94 18.22
N ASP A 76 6.59 4.97 18.81
CA ASP A 76 5.13 5.11 18.81
C ASP A 76 4.57 5.25 17.39
N PHE A 77 5.25 6.01 16.52
CA PHE A 77 4.89 6.08 15.10
C PHE A 77 4.91 4.70 14.43
N LEU A 78 5.98 3.91 14.62
CA LEU A 78 6.10 2.58 14.02
C LEU A 78 5.04 1.62 14.55
N TYR A 79 4.73 1.67 15.84
CA TYR A 79 3.65 0.89 16.44
C TYR A 79 2.32 1.18 15.74
N ASN A 80 1.93 2.45 15.68
CA ASN A 80 0.69 2.89 15.01
C ASN A 80 0.70 2.58 13.51
N TYR A 81 1.87 2.68 12.86
CA TYR A 81 2.02 2.32 11.45
C TYR A 81 1.75 0.83 11.23
N PHE A 82 2.42 -0.07 11.97
CA PHE A 82 2.21 -1.51 11.80
C PHE A 82 0.82 -1.95 12.22
N GLU A 83 0.25 -1.36 13.26
CA GLU A 83 -1.15 -1.58 13.65
C GLU A 83 -2.10 -1.23 12.49
N SER A 84 -1.84 -0.13 11.78
CA SER A 84 -2.62 0.23 10.58
C SER A 84 -2.46 -0.76 9.42
N GLN A 85 -1.32 -1.45 9.31
CA GLN A 85 -1.10 -2.47 8.28
C GLN A 85 -1.87 -3.76 8.58
N CYS A 86 -2.14 -4.03 9.85
CA CYS A 86 -2.96 -5.15 10.30
C CYS A 86 -4.46 -4.93 10.08
N GLN A 87 -4.88 -3.70 9.73
CA GLN A 87 -6.27 -3.40 9.44
C GLN A 87 -6.68 -4.02 8.10
N THR A 88 -7.70 -4.86 8.14
CA THR A 88 -8.22 -5.57 6.96
C THR A 88 -9.04 -4.64 6.05
N LYS A 89 -9.57 -3.54 6.60
CA LYS A 89 -10.37 -2.59 5.83
C LYS A 89 -9.50 -1.43 5.33
N PRO A 90 -9.40 -1.23 4.00
CA PRO A 90 -8.55 -0.19 3.40
C PRO A 90 -8.98 1.22 3.82
N TYR A 91 -10.26 1.41 4.14
CA TYR A 91 -10.79 2.65 4.69
C TYR A 91 -10.23 2.99 6.08
N GLU A 92 -10.16 2.01 6.98
CA GLU A 92 -9.59 2.21 8.33
C GLU A 92 -8.10 2.55 8.21
N LYS A 93 -7.39 1.84 7.33
CA LYS A 93 -5.96 2.07 7.07
C LYS A 93 -5.67 3.47 6.55
N ALA A 94 -6.50 3.95 5.63
CA ALA A 94 -6.41 5.31 5.11
C ALA A 94 -6.62 6.35 6.22
N LEU A 95 -7.61 6.12 7.10
CA LEU A 95 -7.91 7.00 8.22
C LEU A 95 -6.74 7.08 9.22
N THR A 96 -6.14 5.95 9.60
CA THR A 96 -4.96 5.96 10.48
C THR A 96 -3.79 6.71 9.85
N ARG A 97 -3.50 6.48 8.56
CA ARG A 97 -2.42 7.20 7.87
C ARG A 97 -2.66 8.71 7.80
N LEU A 98 -3.90 9.14 7.60
CA LEU A 98 -4.26 10.56 7.63
C LEU A 98 -4.13 11.18 9.02
N HIS A 99 -4.41 10.43 10.08
CA HIS A 99 -4.23 10.90 11.45
C HIS A 99 -2.76 11.12 11.83
N LEU A 100 -1.86 10.26 11.33
CA LEU A 100 -0.43 10.31 11.58
C LEU A 100 0.31 11.32 10.68
N ALA A 101 -0.33 11.82 9.64
CA ALA A 101 0.30 12.69 8.67
C ALA A 101 0.34 14.15 9.15
N ASP A 102 1.46 14.83 8.90
CA ASP A 102 1.54 16.29 9.04
C ASP A 102 1.12 16.97 7.73
N PRO A 103 0.02 17.77 7.72
CA PRO A 103 -0.44 18.49 6.54
C PRO A 103 0.57 19.48 5.97
N LYS A 104 1.55 19.93 6.77
CA LYS A 104 2.59 20.88 6.35
C LYS A 104 3.78 20.20 5.69
N HIS A 105 3.87 18.87 5.80
CA HIS A 105 5.01 18.11 5.29
C HIS A 105 4.88 17.89 3.77
N PRO A 106 5.96 18.02 2.97
CA PRO A 106 5.91 17.87 1.51
C PRO A 106 5.47 16.47 1.02
N SER A 107 5.60 15.43 1.86
CA SER A 107 5.12 14.08 1.51
C SER A 107 3.60 13.92 1.63
N PHE A 108 2.91 14.91 2.20
CA PHE A 108 1.46 14.86 2.41
C PHE A 108 0.69 14.76 1.09
N ASP A 109 1.11 15.50 0.07
CA ASP A 109 0.48 15.43 -1.25
C ASP A 109 0.61 14.05 -1.90
N SER A 110 1.77 13.40 -1.75
CA SER A 110 1.99 12.03 -2.24
C SER A 110 1.10 11.02 -1.51
N LEU A 111 0.92 11.18 -0.19
CA LEU A 111 0.00 10.36 0.60
C LEU A 111 -1.44 10.54 0.10
N LEU A 112 -1.88 11.77 -0.15
CA LEU A 112 -3.24 12.02 -0.63
C LEU A 112 -3.50 11.38 -2.00
N VAL A 113 -2.54 11.44 -2.93
CA VAL A 113 -2.64 10.80 -4.25
C VAL A 113 -2.78 9.28 -4.10
N GLU A 114 -1.98 8.67 -3.23
CA GLU A 114 -2.03 7.24 -2.94
C GLU A 114 -3.40 6.84 -2.37
N LEU A 115 -3.87 7.56 -1.35
CA LEU A 115 -5.15 7.28 -0.70
C LEU A 115 -6.34 7.46 -1.66
N TYR A 116 -6.34 8.52 -2.45
CA TYR A 116 -7.40 8.77 -3.43
C TYR A 116 -7.46 7.66 -4.48
N SER A 117 -6.31 7.18 -4.94
CA SER A 117 -6.24 6.06 -5.89
C SER A 117 -6.77 4.77 -5.27
N ASN A 118 -6.44 4.50 -4.01
CA ASN A 118 -6.94 3.33 -3.27
C ASN A 118 -8.45 3.39 -3.02
N PHE A 119 -9.04 4.58 -2.89
CA PHE A 119 -10.49 4.71 -2.77
C PHE A 119 -11.22 4.49 -4.10
N ASN A 120 -10.61 4.88 -5.22
CA ASN A 120 -11.19 4.67 -6.54
C ASN A 120 -11.18 3.19 -6.97
N THR A 121 -10.27 2.37 -6.45
CA THR A 121 -10.22 0.92 -6.74
C THR A 121 -11.18 0.09 -5.90
N LEU A 122 -11.84 0.67 -4.89
CA LEU A 122 -12.79 -0.02 -4.02
C LEU A 122 -14.23 -0.03 -4.55
N ASN A 123 -14.53 0.80 -5.55
CA ASN A 123 -15.84 0.87 -6.17
C ASN A 123 -15.81 0.11 -7.50
N ASP A 124 -16.29 -1.14 -7.48
CA ASP A 124 -16.25 -2.07 -8.62
C ASP A 124 -16.96 -1.56 -9.90
N ASP A 125 -17.87 -0.59 -9.78
CA ASP A 125 -18.70 -0.13 -10.90
C ASP A 125 -18.40 1.30 -11.39
N ILE A 126 -17.71 2.13 -10.60
CA ILE A 126 -17.39 3.53 -10.96
C ILE A 126 -16.05 3.89 -10.32
N LEU A 127 -15.03 4.19 -11.13
CA LEU A 127 -13.67 4.61 -10.74
C LEU A 127 -13.61 5.98 -10.03
N LEU A 128 -14.64 6.33 -9.26
CA LEU A 128 -14.80 7.62 -8.61
C LEU A 128 -15.18 7.42 -7.15
N LEU A 129 -14.43 8.08 -6.28
CA LEU A 129 -14.79 8.31 -4.90
C LEU A 129 -16.16 9.00 -4.85
N LYS A 130 -17.12 8.38 -4.15
CA LYS A 130 -18.45 8.94 -3.92
C LYS A 130 -18.45 9.88 -2.73
N GLY A 131 -19.34 10.87 -2.76
CA GLY A 131 -19.51 11.87 -1.71
C GLY A 131 -19.86 11.26 -0.35
N ASP A 132 -20.58 10.14 -0.31
CA ASP A 132 -20.93 9.46 0.94
C ASP A 132 -19.70 8.93 1.70
N LEU A 133 -18.77 8.29 0.98
CA LEU A 133 -17.53 7.75 1.54
C LEU A 133 -16.59 8.89 1.95
N TYR A 134 -16.54 9.95 1.14
CA TYR A 134 -15.78 11.16 1.45
C TYR A 134 -16.30 11.86 2.71
N ASN A 135 -17.61 12.07 2.83
CA ASN A 135 -18.21 12.69 4.02
C ASN A 135 -17.94 11.87 5.27
N LYS A 136 -18.10 10.53 5.19
CA LYS A 136 -17.75 9.62 6.30
C LYS A 136 -16.29 9.76 6.71
N LEU A 137 -15.38 9.93 5.74
CA LEU A 137 -13.96 10.14 6.02
C LEU A 137 -13.74 11.46 6.78
N LEU A 138 -14.35 12.55 6.32
CA LEU A 138 -14.27 13.85 6.99
C LEU A 138 -14.83 13.80 8.42
N GLU A 139 -16.01 13.19 8.61
CA GLU A 139 -16.63 13.01 9.91
C GLU A 139 -15.72 12.23 10.87
N ASN A 140 -15.10 11.15 10.39
CA ASN A 140 -14.19 10.35 11.20
C ASN A 140 -12.90 11.09 11.57
N LEU A 141 -12.34 11.88 10.65
CA LEU A 141 -11.19 12.75 10.96
C LEU A 141 -11.54 13.79 12.03
N CYS A 142 -12.78 14.29 12.02
CA CYS A 142 -13.29 15.23 13.01
C CYS A 142 -13.68 14.59 14.36
N ASN A 143 -13.92 13.28 14.42
CA ASN A 143 -14.35 12.58 15.64
C ASN A 143 -13.19 12.23 16.59
N ASN A 144 -11.95 12.50 16.20
CA ASN A 144 -10.80 12.25 17.05
C ASN A 144 -10.72 13.26 18.23
N HIS A 145 -10.09 12.87 19.35
CA HIS A 145 -10.15 13.52 20.68
C HIS A 145 -9.72 15.02 20.72
N ILE A 146 -9.16 15.51 19.62
CA ILE A 146 -8.57 16.84 19.45
C ILE A 146 -9.65 17.92 19.23
N TRP A 147 -10.81 17.56 18.68
CA TRP A 147 -11.94 18.48 18.44
C TRP A 147 -12.90 18.63 19.64
N SER A 148 -12.56 18.06 20.80
CA SER A 148 -13.45 17.89 21.95
C SER A 148 -13.99 19.19 22.56
N GLY A 149 -13.39 20.35 22.26
CA GLY A 149 -13.82 21.66 22.77
C GLY A 149 -14.65 22.54 21.81
N CYS A 150 -14.75 22.22 20.52
CA CYS A 150 -15.27 23.14 19.48
C CYS A 150 -16.31 22.48 18.56
N LYS A 151 -17.39 21.95 19.14
CA LYS A 151 -18.46 21.27 18.39
C LYS A 151 -19.10 22.14 17.30
N ASP A 152 -19.26 23.45 17.54
CA ASP A 152 -19.89 24.36 16.58
C ASP A 152 -19.01 24.62 15.36
N HIS A 153 -17.70 24.78 15.58
CA HIS A 153 -16.72 24.96 14.50
C HIS A 153 -16.59 23.69 13.66
N ARG A 154 -16.57 22.51 14.31
CA ARG A 154 -16.58 21.21 13.62
C ARG A 154 -17.78 21.07 12.69
N THR A 155 -18.97 21.37 13.20
CA THR A 155 -20.23 21.23 12.44
C THR A 155 -20.29 22.22 11.28
N THR A 156 -19.81 23.45 11.50
CA THR A 156 -19.69 24.48 10.46
C THR A 156 -18.68 24.09 9.39
N LEU A 157 -17.51 23.55 9.77
CA LEU A 157 -16.49 23.14 8.82
C LEU A 157 -16.98 21.96 7.97
N LEU A 158 -17.58 20.94 8.61
CA LEU A 158 -18.17 19.80 7.90
C LEU A 158 -19.27 20.24 6.93
N SER A 159 -20.13 21.19 7.29
CA SER A 159 -21.19 21.66 6.38
C SER A 159 -20.65 22.42 5.17
N LEU A 160 -19.47 23.04 5.28
CA LEU A 160 -18.80 23.73 4.17
C LEU A 160 -18.11 22.77 3.19
N VAL A 161 -17.54 21.66 3.68
CA VAL A 161 -16.76 20.74 2.84
C VAL A 161 -17.53 19.49 2.41
N SER A 162 -18.65 19.15 3.06
CA SER A 162 -19.43 17.96 2.74
C SER A 162 -20.11 18.06 1.37
N LEU A 163 -20.27 16.91 0.72
CA LEU A 163 -20.90 16.78 -0.60
C LEU A 163 -22.21 15.99 -0.53
N ARG A 164 -22.98 15.93 -1.62
CA ARG A 164 -24.13 15.02 -1.67
C ARG A 164 -23.65 13.57 -1.81
N PRO A 165 -24.38 12.58 -1.27
CA PRO A 165 -23.92 11.18 -1.22
C PRO A 165 -23.48 10.59 -2.57
N ASN A 166 -24.17 10.97 -3.65
CA ASN A 166 -23.93 10.45 -5.00
C ASN A 166 -23.02 11.34 -5.85
N ASP A 167 -22.54 12.47 -5.31
CA ASP A 167 -21.64 13.35 -6.06
C ASP A 167 -20.28 12.65 -6.23
N ALA A 168 -19.71 12.72 -7.44
CA ALA A 168 -18.36 12.25 -7.68
C ALA A 168 -17.36 13.26 -7.11
N VAL A 169 -16.42 12.78 -6.30
CA VAL A 169 -15.43 13.61 -5.63
C VAL A 169 -14.15 13.63 -6.46
N SER A 170 -13.80 14.79 -7.01
CA SER A 170 -12.51 14.96 -7.70
C SER A 170 -11.35 14.99 -6.70
N PHE A 171 -10.14 14.67 -7.17
CA PHE A 171 -8.94 14.71 -6.33
C PHE A 171 -8.73 16.05 -5.64
N ASN A 172 -8.99 17.17 -6.34
CA ASN A 172 -8.82 18.50 -5.75
C ASN A 172 -9.79 18.74 -4.60
N VAL A 173 -11.07 18.34 -4.75
CA VAL A 173 -12.06 18.47 -3.68
C VAL A 173 -11.69 17.58 -2.49
N PHE A 174 -11.25 16.35 -2.76
CA PHE A 174 -10.72 15.45 -1.75
C PHE A 174 -9.53 16.09 -0.99
N LYS A 175 -8.51 16.53 -1.72
CA LYS A 175 -7.29 17.15 -1.17
C LYS A 175 -7.61 18.34 -0.28
N TYR A 176 -8.35 19.32 -0.79
CA TYR A 176 -8.61 20.55 -0.06
C TYR A 176 -9.51 20.34 1.15
N GLY A 177 -10.50 19.44 1.07
CA GLY A 177 -11.33 19.14 2.24
C GLY A 177 -10.55 18.45 3.35
N ILE A 178 -9.72 17.45 3.01
CA ILE A 178 -8.87 16.77 4.01
C ILE A 178 -7.87 17.74 4.62
N GLN A 179 -7.24 18.60 3.80
CA GLN A 179 -6.36 19.66 4.29
C GLN A 179 -7.09 20.63 5.21
N ALA A 180 -8.30 21.07 4.86
CA ALA A 180 -9.08 21.99 5.69
C ALA A 180 -9.38 21.40 7.07
N ILE A 181 -9.80 20.12 7.13
CA ILE A 181 -10.03 19.43 8.41
C ILE A 181 -8.72 19.29 9.20
N LEU A 182 -7.63 18.86 8.58
CA LEU A 182 -6.38 18.61 9.31
C LEU A 182 -5.61 19.88 9.68
N LEU A 183 -5.77 20.98 8.94
CA LEU A 183 -5.19 22.27 9.30
C LEU A 183 -5.98 22.96 10.42
N ALA A 184 -7.30 22.81 10.43
CA ALA A 184 -8.14 23.35 11.50
C ALA A 184 -8.01 22.56 12.83
N LYS A 185 -7.30 21.42 12.81
CA LYS A 185 -6.92 20.62 13.99
C LYS A 185 -5.81 21.29 14.83
N GLY A 186 -5.03 22.22 14.26
CA GLY A 186 -3.90 22.90 14.91
C GLY A 186 -4.12 24.40 15.07
#